data_AF-A0A1A1Y8V9-F1
#
_entry.id   AF-A0A1A1Y8V9-F1
#
_cell.length_a   1.000
_cell.length_b   1.000
_cell.length_c   1.000
_cell.angle_alpha   90.00
_cell.angle_beta   90.00
_cell.angle_gamma   90.00
#
_symmetry.space_group_name_H-M   'P 1'
#
loop_
_entity.id
_entity.type
_entity.pdbx_description
1 polymer ?
#
loop_
_entity_poly.entity_id
_entity_poly.type
_entity_poly.pdbx_seq_one_letter_code
_entity_poly.pdbx_strand_id
1 'polypeptide(L)'
;MNEQRYDFFGEIFQRYFRAAVDMCPLAGDALVARLFTLSDDIPDRLAQMRRAAMAWGAAETPNADMSSELFVITQHGLMYAAGLTESRRTLYYLATPPGMFDSFVDQVDTAALPEGAVAVVDDGFRRDLVSAHPMDAALRRILDEHDALRVNLPA
;
A
#
# COMPACT_ATOMS: atom_id res chain seq x y z
N MET A 1 -15.77 14.12 -19.16
CA MET A 1 -15.54 12.66 -19.16
C MET A 1 -14.69 12.38 -17.93
N ASN A 2 -15.24 11.74 -16.90
CA ASN A 2 -14.44 11.31 -15.75
C ASN A 2 -13.57 10.15 -16.22
N GLU A 3 -12.29 10.40 -16.47
CA GLU A 3 -11.28 9.34 -16.53
C GLU A 3 -11.24 8.70 -15.14
N GLN A 4 -12.04 7.66 -14.94
CA GLN A 4 -11.87 6.77 -13.80
C GLN A 4 -10.50 6.12 -13.98
N ARG A 5 -9.47 6.73 -13.37
CA ARG A 5 -8.15 6.12 -13.25
C ARG A 5 -8.36 4.74 -12.65
N TYR A 6 -7.94 3.71 -13.38
CA TYR A 6 -8.03 2.33 -12.93
C TYR A 6 -7.32 2.18 -11.58
N ASP A 7 -8.07 1.85 -10.53
CA ASP A 7 -7.56 1.67 -9.18
C ASP A 7 -7.07 0.24 -8.99
N PHE A 8 -5.90 -0.06 -9.59
CA PHE A 8 -5.26 -1.38 -9.51
C PHE A 8 -5.14 -1.87 -8.06
N PHE A 9 -4.73 -0.99 -7.14
CA PHE A 9 -4.60 -1.34 -5.73
C PHE A 9 -5.94 -1.70 -5.10
N GLY A 10 -7.00 -0.95 -5.41
CA GLY A 10 -8.36 -1.28 -4.98
C GLY A 10 -8.79 -2.67 -5.45
N GLU A 11 -8.53 -3.03 -6.71
CA GLU A 11 -8.87 -4.35 -7.25
C GLU A 11 -8.09 -5.47 -6.53
N ILE A 12 -6.76 -5.34 -6.41
CA ILE A 12 -5.91 -6.33 -5.76
C ILE A 12 -6.36 -6.53 -4.30
N PHE A 13 -6.61 -5.45 -3.57
CA PHE A 13 -7.05 -5.51 -2.18
C PHE A 13 -8.45 -6.13 -2.04
N GLN A 14 -9.40 -5.85 -2.94
CA GLN A 14 -10.71 -6.51 -2.91
C GLN A 14 -10.64 -8.01 -3.21
N ARG A 15 -9.68 -8.45 -4.02
CA ARG A 15 -9.48 -9.88 -4.31
C ARG A 15 -8.90 -10.63 -3.10
N TYR A 16 -8.08 -9.95 -2.30
CA TYR A 16 -7.45 -10.54 -1.12
C TYR A 16 -8.27 -10.37 0.17
N PHE A 17 -8.79 -9.18 0.46
CA PHE A 17 -9.59 -8.88 1.63
C PHE A 17 -11.08 -9.09 1.32
N ARG A 18 -11.70 -10.07 1.99
CA ARG A 18 -13.06 -10.54 1.69
C ARG A 18 -14.12 -9.51 2.10
N ALA A 19 -13.88 -8.75 3.17
CA ALA A 19 -14.64 -7.56 3.51
C ALA A 19 -13.96 -6.35 2.88
N ALA A 20 -14.75 -5.45 2.28
CA ALA A 20 -14.24 -4.28 1.59
C ALA A 20 -13.20 -3.56 2.45
N VAL A 21 -12.05 -3.25 1.84
CA VAL A 21 -11.13 -2.24 2.35
C VAL A 21 -11.84 -0.91 2.17
N ASP A 22 -12.86 -0.66 3.00
CA ASP A 22 -13.60 0.58 2.99
C ASP A 22 -12.57 1.68 3.25
N MET A 23 -12.45 2.61 2.29
CA MET A 23 -11.68 3.83 2.48
C MET A 23 -12.08 4.42 3.82
N CYS A 24 -11.13 4.61 4.74
CA CYS A 24 -11.44 5.18 6.04
C CYS A 24 -12.11 6.55 5.81
N PRO A 25 -13.43 6.71 6.07
CA PRO A 25 -14.18 7.85 5.56
C PRO A 25 -13.95 9.03 6.49
N LEU A 26 -13.21 10.06 6.06
CA LEU A 26 -12.89 11.32 6.79
C LEU A 26 -12.24 11.19 8.18
N ALA A 27 -12.42 10.08 8.90
CA ALA A 27 -11.71 9.68 10.10
C ALA A 27 -10.29 9.18 9.79
N GLY A 28 -9.97 8.99 8.50
CA GLY A 28 -8.63 8.64 8.02
C GLY A 28 -7.59 9.62 8.54
N ASP A 29 -7.77 10.92 8.34
CA ASP A 29 -6.77 11.91 8.77
C ASP A 29 -6.50 11.89 10.28
N ALA A 30 -7.53 11.69 11.10
CA ALA A 30 -7.38 11.60 12.55
C ALA A 30 -6.72 10.28 12.99
N LEU A 31 -7.05 9.16 12.33
CA LEU A 31 -6.43 7.87 12.58
C LEU A 31 -4.97 7.86 12.11
N VAL A 32 -4.69 8.46 10.96
CA VAL A 32 -3.36 8.65 10.37
C VAL A 32 -2.53 9.55 11.26
N ALA A 33 -3.03 10.72 11.63
CA ALA A 33 -2.36 11.60 12.57
C ALA A 33 -2.08 10.85 13.89
N ARG A 34 -3.04 10.07 14.40
CA ARG A 34 -2.82 9.23 15.59
C ARG A 34 -1.70 8.21 15.37
N LEU A 35 -1.71 7.46 14.27
CA LEU A 35 -0.66 6.48 13.96
C LEU A 35 0.72 7.11 13.88
N PHE A 36 0.84 8.24 13.18
CA PHE A 36 2.09 8.98 13.06
C PHE A 36 2.55 9.58 14.40
N THR A 37 1.63 9.86 15.34
CA THR A 37 1.97 10.32 16.70
C THR A 37 2.26 9.19 17.70
N LEU A 38 1.82 7.96 17.42
CA LEU A 38 1.95 6.83 18.34
C LEU A 38 3.32 6.15 18.25
N SER A 39 4.04 6.32 17.13
CA SER A 39 5.38 5.77 16.95
C SER A 39 6.12 6.50 15.84
N ASP A 40 7.28 7.09 16.18
CA ASP A 40 8.19 7.73 15.24
C ASP A 40 8.74 6.75 14.17
N ASP A 41 8.60 5.44 14.38
CA ASP A 41 9.05 4.41 13.44
C ASP A 41 8.19 4.32 12.17
N ILE A 42 6.90 4.68 12.23
CA ILE A 42 5.98 4.59 11.09
C ILE A 42 6.34 5.61 9.99
N PRO A 43 6.54 6.91 10.29
CA PRO A 43 7.00 7.89 9.31
C PRO A 43 8.32 7.48 8.64
N ASP A 44 9.30 7.01 9.41
CA ASP A 44 10.61 6.62 8.90
C ASP A 44 10.53 5.43 7.94
N ARG A 45 9.71 4.44 8.28
CA ARG A 45 9.44 3.29 7.41
C ARG A 45 8.69 3.69 6.16
N LEU A 46 7.69 4.55 6.26
CA LEU A 46 7.01 5.06 5.08
C LEU A 46 7.98 5.79 4.14
N ALA A 47 8.85 6.65 4.69
CA ALA A 47 9.89 7.33 3.93
C ALA A 47 10.89 6.35 3.31
N GLN A 48 11.14 5.21 3.94
CA GLN A 48 11.96 4.14 3.37
C GLN A 48 11.26 3.42 2.22
N MET A 49 9.97 3.07 2.35
CA MET A 49 9.21 2.43 1.26
C MET A 49 9.11 3.35 0.05
N ARG A 50 8.84 4.65 0.30
CA ARG A 50 8.78 5.66 -0.74
C ARG A 50 10.10 5.75 -1.50
N ARG A 51 11.24 5.74 -0.80
CA ARG A 51 12.57 5.72 -1.43
C ARG A 51 12.80 4.46 -2.25
N ALA A 52 12.39 3.29 -1.76
CA ALA A 52 12.50 2.03 -2.50
C ALA A 52 11.64 2.05 -3.78
N ALA A 53 10.39 2.48 -3.69
CA ALA A 53 9.49 2.63 -4.82
C ALA A 53 10.02 3.60 -5.88
N MET A 54 10.54 4.76 -5.46
CA MET A 54 11.16 5.74 -6.37
C MET A 54 12.43 5.20 -7.02
N ALA A 55 13.29 4.49 -6.26
CA ALA A 55 14.51 3.91 -6.79
C ALA A 55 14.22 2.81 -7.82
N TRP A 56 13.25 1.93 -7.52
CA TRP A 56 12.78 0.93 -8.46
C TRP A 56 12.14 1.57 -9.71
N GLY A 57 11.24 2.53 -9.50
CA GLY A 57 10.57 3.24 -10.59
C GLY A 57 11.55 3.94 -11.53
N ALA A 58 12.58 4.61 -10.98
CA ALA A 58 13.62 5.25 -11.77
C ALA A 58 14.52 4.26 -12.54
N ALA A 59 14.72 3.04 -12.00
CA ALA A 59 15.46 1.98 -12.67
C ALA A 59 14.65 1.37 -13.83
N GLU A 60 13.35 1.19 -13.66
CA GLU A 60 12.45 0.66 -14.70
C GLU A 60 12.14 1.70 -15.78
N THR A 61 11.92 2.95 -15.39
CA THR A 61 11.56 4.02 -16.31
C THR A 61 12.12 5.35 -15.81
N PRO A 62 13.19 5.87 -16.44
CA PRO A 62 13.76 7.14 -16.05
C PRO A 62 12.71 8.24 -16.22
N ASN A 63 12.53 9.08 -15.19
CA ASN A 63 11.48 10.12 -15.06
C ASN A 63 10.09 9.62 -14.66
N ALA A 64 9.96 8.43 -14.06
CA ALA A 64 8.72 8.04 -13.40
C ALA A 64 8.46 8.90 -12.16
N ASP A 65 7.34 9.63 -12.16
CA ASP A 65 6.87 10.41 -11.03
C ASP A 65 5.79 9.65 -10.26
N MET A 66 5.72 9.88 -8.95
CA MET A 66 4.71 9.28 -8.07
C MET A 66 3.33 9.85 -8.41
N SER A 67 2.43 8.99 -8.89
CA SER A 67 1.07 9.34 -9.30
C SER A 67 0.03 9.01 -8.23
N SER A 68 0.32 8.02 -7.41
CA SER A 68 -0.48 7.64 -6.26
C SER A 68 0.40 7.03 -5.17
N GLU A 69 -0.01 7.25 -3.93
CA GLU A 69 0.64 6.67 -2.78
C GLU A 69 -0.42 6.34 -1.73
N LEU A 70 -0.31 5.16 -1.14
CA LEU A 70 -1.20 4.72 -0.08
C LEU A 70 -0.47 3.75 0.83
N PHE A 71 -1.00 3.60 2.03
CA PHE A 71 -0.66 2.48 2.89
C PHE A 71 -1.92 1.74 3.31
N VAL A 72 -1.74 0.48 3.66
CA VAL A 72 -2.81 -0.36 4.18
C VAL A 72 -2.39 -0.91 5.52
N ILE A 73 -3.24 -0.73 6.53
CA ILE A 73 -3.05 -1.32 7.85
C ILE A 73 -3.80 -2.64 7.85
N THR A 74 -3.11 -3.72 8.21
CA THR A 74 -3.69 -5.05 8.34
C THR A 74 -3.33 -5.63 9.70
N GLN A 75 -4.03 -6.70 10.10
CA GLN A 75 -3.66 -7.48 11.27
C GLN A 75 -2.26 -8.12 11.18
N HIS A 76 -1.69 -8.24 9.98
CA HIS A 76 -0.37 -8.82 9.72
C HIS A 76 0.75 -7.77 9.62
N GLY A 77 0.41 -6.48 9.74
CA GLY A 77 1.34 -5.36 9.63
C GLY A 77 0.90 -4.32 8.60
N LEU A 78 1.78 -3.35 8.36
CA LEU A 78 1.57 -2.31 7.35
C LEU A 78 1.98 -2.81 5.96
N MET A 79 1.19 -2.45 4.95
CA MET A 79 1.54 -2.55 3.55
C MET A 79 1.71 -1.15 2.97
N TYR A 80 2.51 -1.03 1.93
CA TYR A 80 2.69 0.21 1.20
C TYR A 80 2.47 -0.02 -0.29
N ALA A 81 1.78 0.89 -0.94
CA ALA A 81 1.54 0.84 -2.36
C ALA A 81 1.78 2.21 -3.00
N ALA A 82 2.49 2.21 -4.13
CA ALA A 82 2.77 3.40 -4.89
C ALA A 82 2.59 3.14 -6.38
N GLY A 83 1.81 4.01 -7.02
CA GLY A 83 1.75 4.11 -8.47
C GLY A 83 2.77 5.15 -8.94
N LEU A 84 3.59 4.79 -9.91
CA LEU A 84 4.43 5.74 -10.64
C LEU A 84 4.02 5.77 -12.11
N THR A 85 4.14 6.92 -12.75
CA THR A 85 3.77 7.09 -14.16
C THR A 85 4.82 7.86 -14.91
N GLU A 86 5.10 7.44 -16.13
CA GLU A 86 5.93 8.17 -17.10
C GLU A 86 5.33 7.99 -18.48
N SER A 87 4.94 9.09 -19.12
CA SER A 87 4.43 9.23 -20.51
C SER A 87 3.29 8.28 -20.93
N ARG A 88 3.49 6.95 -20.90
CA ARG A 88 2.53 5.89 -21.21
C ARG A 88 2.67 4.62 -20.36
N ARG A 89 3.64 4.55 -19.45
CA ARG A 89 3.86 3.39 -18.57
C ARG A 89 3.39 3.70 -17.16
N THR A 90 2.73 2.73 -16.55
CA THR A 90 2.33 2.78 -15.15
C THR A 90 3.06 1.69 -14.38
N LEU A 91 3.74 2.06 -13.31
CA LEU A 91 4.48 1.15 -12.46
C LEU A 91 3.74 1.06 -11.13
N TYR A 92 3.44 -0.15 -10.68
CA TYR A 92 2.79 -0.42 -9.40
C TYR A 92 3.79 -1.10 -8.47
N TYR A 93 4.20 -0.38 -7.44
CA TYR A 93 5.04 -0.92 -6.38
C TYR A 93 4.17 -1.31 -5.19
N LEU A 94 4.32 -2.53 -4.68
CA LEU A 94 3.60 -3.03 -3.53
C LEU A 94 4.55 -3.69 -2.53
N ALA A 95 4.81 -3.02 -1.40
CA ALA A 95 5.52 -3.64 -0.28
C ALA A 95 4.53 -4.32 0.68
N THR A 96 4.79 -5.59 1.00
CA THR A 96 3.88 -6.42 1.81
C THR A 96 4.59 -7.01 3.03
N PRO A 97 3.86 -7.27 4.13
CA PRO A 97 4.35 -8.10 5.22
C PRO A 97 4.71 -9.51 4.72
N PRO A 98 5.73 -10.16 5.29
CA PRO A 98 6.20 -11.47 4.81
C PRO A 98 5.13 -12.57 4.85
N GLY A 99 4.16 -12.50 5.77
CA GLY A 99 3.04 -13.45 5.82
C GLY A 99 2.02 -13.30 4.69
N MET A 100 2.11 -12.24 3.90
CA MET A 100 1.18 -11.92 2.81
C MET A 100 1.87 -11.90 1.44
N PHE A 101 3.21 -11.95 1.40
CA PHE A 101 4.00 -11.80 0.19
C PHE A 101 3.58 -12.76 -0.93
N ASP A 102 3.64 -14.08 -0.66
CA ASP A 102 3.33 -15.11 -1.67
C ASP A 102 1.91 -14.94 -2.21
N SER A 103 0.95 -14.67 -1.34
CA SER A 103 -0.44 -14.43 -1.75
C SER A 103 -0.59 -13.21 -2.65
N PHE A 104 0.15 -12.13 -2.39
CA PHE A 104 0.09 -10.92 -3.22
C PHE A 104 0.85 -11.08 -4.53
N VAL A 105 1.92 -11.88 -4.57
CA VAL A 105 2.55 -12.30 -5.82
C VAL A 105 1.53 -13.02 -6.70
N ASP A 106 0.79 -13.99 -6.15
CA ASP A 106 -0.25 -14.72 -6.88
C ASP A 106 -1.40 -13.80 -7.34
N GLN A 107 -1.83 -12.84 -6.50
CA GLN A 107 -2.87 -11.88 -6.90
C GLN A 107 -2.40 -10.97 -8.03
N VAL A 108 -1.15 -10.49 -7.99
CA VAL A 108 -0.59 -9.62 -9.04
C VAL A 108 -0.39 -10.39 -10.34
N ASP A 109 0.09 -11.64 -10.28
CA ASP A 109 0.28 -12.50 -11.45
C ASP A 109 -1.05 -12.81 -12.17
N THR A 110 -2.14 -12.95 -11.39
CA THR A 110 -3.49 -13.21 -11.93
C THR A 110 -4.31 -11.97 -12.22
N ALA A 111 -3.75 -10.77 -12.01
CA ALA A 111 -4.43 -9.51 -12.28
C ALA A 111 -4.23 -9.06 -13.73
N ALA A 112 -5.27 -8.47 -14.31
CA ALA A 112 -5.18 -7.90 -15.64
C ALA A 112 -4.51 -6.51 -15.54
N LEU A 113 -3.21 -6.47 -15.79
CA LEU A 113 -2.48 -5.19 -15.87
C LEU A 113 -2.82 -4.46 -17.18
N PRO A 114 -3.00 -3.13 -17.15
CA PRO A 114 -3.09 -2.32 -18.36
C PRO A 114 -1.87 -2.52 -19.27
N GLU A 115 -2.05 -2.33 -20.58
CA GLU A 115 -0.95 -2.52 -21.54
C GLU A 115 0.23 -1.61 -21.20
N GLY A 116 1.42 -2.20 -21.05
CA GLY A 116 2.64 -1.48 -20.67
C GLY A 116 2.75 -1.14 -19.18
N ALA A 117 1.82 -1.60 -18.34
CA ALA A 117 1.95 -1.50 -16.89
C ALA A 117 2.81 -2.66 -16.33
N VAL A 118 3.56 -2.36 -15.27
CA VAL A 118 4.40 -3.33 -14.57
C VAL A 118 4.08 -3.24 -13.09
N ALA A 119 3.94 -4.38 -12.42
CA ALA A 119 3.77 -4.44 -10.98
C ALA A 119 4.92 -5.22 -10.33
N VAL A 120 5.38 -4.77 -9.18
CA VAL A 120 6.34 -5.47 -8.34
C VAL A 120 5.76 -5.64 -6.94
N VAL A 121 5.92 -6.85 -6.40
CA VAL A 121 5.67 -7.12 -4.99
C VAL A 121 7.03 -7.19 -4.30
N ASP A 122 7.22 -6.35 -3.29
CA ASP A 122 8.44 -6.27 -2.50
C ASP A 122 8.19 -6.87 -1.11
N ASP A 123 9.10 -7.74 -0.67
CA ASP A 123 9.11 -8.33 0.68
C ASP A 123 10.01 -7.54 1.65
N GLY A 124 10.52 -6.38 1.21
CA GLY A 124 11.71 -5.68 1.70
C GLY A 124 11.78 -5.35 3.19
N PHE A 125 10.73 -5.63 3.97
CA PHE A 125 10.70 -5.45 5.42
C PHE A 125 10.26 -6.71 6.17
N ARG A 126 10.77 -7.86 5.70
CA ARG A 126 10.67 -9.22 6.29
C ARG A 126 10.89 -9.30 7.81
N ARG A 127 11.55 -8.30 8.43
CA ARG A 127 11.83 -8.24 9.88
C ARG A 127 11.18 -7.11 10.66
N ASP A 128 10.72 -6.05 9.99
CA ASP A 128 10.37 -4.80 10.67
C ASP A 128 8.86 -4.64 10.83
N LEU A 129 8.04 -5.10 9.88
CA LEU A 129 6.59 -4.94 9.96
C LEU A 129 5.90 -5.77 11.05
N VAL A 130 6.61 -6.72 11.65
CA VAL A 130 6.13 -7.57 12.76
C VAL A 130 6.37 -6.91 14.13
N SER A 131 7.35 -6.01 14.24
CA SER A 131 7.79 -5.40 15.51
C SER A 131 7.15 -4.04 15.80
N ALA A 132 6.50 -3.42 14.82
CA ALA A 132 5.79 -2.15 15.02
C ALA A 132 4.38 -2.42 15.57
N HIS A 133 4.30 -2.29 16.89
CA HIS A 133 3.14 -1.87 17.66
C HIS A 133 2.32 -2.96 18.38
N PRO A 134 2.08 -2.81 19.70
CA PRO A 134 0.84 -3.29 20.27
C PRO A 134 -0.27 -2.46 19.64
N MET A 135 -0.86 -2.98 18.57
CA MET A 135 -2.07 -2.47 17.93
C MET A 135 -3.04 -2.02 19.03
N ASP A 136 -3.20 -0.70 19.20
CA ASP A 136 -4.02 -0.13 20.28
C ASP A 136 -5.41 -0.77 20.20
N ALA A 137 -6.05 -0.99 21.35
CA ALA A 137 -7.30 -1.75 21.40
C ALA A 137 -8.37 -1.19 20.44
N ALA A 138 -8.37 0.12 20.19
CA ALA A 138 -9.25 0.74 19.19
C ALA A 138 -8.92 0.29 17.76
N LEU A 139 -7.64 0.33 17.36
CA LEU A 139 -7.21 -0.09 16.02
C LEU A 139 -7.42 -1.59 15.82
N ARG A 140 -7.14 -2.40 16.85
CA ARG A 140 -7.42 -3.85 16.86
C ARG A 140 -8.90 -4.11 16.62
N ARG A 141 -9.78 -3.41 17.34
CA ARG A 141 -11.23 -3.57 17.19
C ARG A 141 -11.71 -3.22 15.79
N ILE A 142 -11.17 -2.15 15.19
CA ILE A 142 -11.51 -1.80 13.81
C ILE A 142 -11.01 -2.89 12.85
N LEU A 143 -9.81 -3.44 13.08
CA LEU A 143 -9.26 -4.53 12.25
C LEU A 143 -9.94 -5.89 12.48
N ASP A 144 -10.58 -6.10 13.63
CA ASP A 144 -11.46 -7.24 13.87
C ASP A 144 -12.77 -7.12 13.08
N GLU A 145 -13.24 -5.89 12.83
CA GLU A 145 -14.45 -5.58 12.06
C GLU A 145 -14.15 -5.45 10.54
N HIS A 146 -12.95 -4.99 10.17
CA HIS A 146 -12.49 -4.77 8.80
C HIS A 146 -11.10 -5.39 8.58
N ASP A 147 -10.96 -6.36 7.68
CA ASP A 147 -9.70 -7.10 7.45
C ASP A 147 -8.49 -6.19 7.17
N ALA A 148 -8.73 -5.00 6.60
CA ALA A 148 -7.72 -4.01 6.30
C ALA A 148 -8.29 -2.58 6.22
N LEU A 149 -7.43 -1.59 6.50
CA LEU A 149 -7.74 -0.16 6.40
C LEU A 149 -6.82 0.53 5.40
N ARG A 150 -7.38 1.09 4.33
CA ARG A 150 -6.63 1.88 3.33
C ARG A 150 -6.58 3.35 3.72
N VAL A 151 -5.39 3.91 3.64
CA VAL A 151 -5.12 5.34 3.76
C VAL A 151 -4.43 5.82 2.49
N ASN A 152 -5.03 6.79 1.81
CA ASN A 152 -4.39 7.48 0.69
C ASN A 152 -3.54 8.64 1.22
N LEU A 153 -2.32 8.76 0.72
CA LEU A 153 -1.42 9.86 1.04
C LEU A 153 -1.49 10.92 -0.05
N PRO A 154 -1.32 12.21 0.29
CA PRO A 154 -1.14 13.24 -0.72
C PRO A 154 0.18 12.95 -1.47
N ALA A 155 0.06 12.74 -2.78
CA ALA A 155 1.20 12.62 -3.70
C ALA A 155 1.93 13.96 -3.86
#